data_AF-A0A6I4M406-F1
#
_entry.id   AF-A0A6I4M406-F1
#
_cell.length_a   1.000
_cell.length_b   1.000
_cell.length_c   1.000
_cell.angle_alpha   90.00
_cell.angle_beta   90.00
_cell.angle_gamma   90.00
#
_symmetry.space_group_name_H-M   'P 1'
#
loop_
_entity.id
_entity.type
_entity.pdbx_description
1 polymer ?
#
loop_
_entity_poly.entity_id
_entity_poly.type
_entity_poly.pdbx_seq_one_letter_code
_entity_poly.pdbx_strand_id
1 'polypeptide(L)'
;MTHEREHAQVRQTWFTELLATALNDLAHAERVITAFAAQQPDGYIAWGMAEGEATQAHRALRQAPSLQTAAPADQDTADATADALFELAGKVSQSLVRAAELASHPDDKMACLQAALHAGRLREALR
;
A
#
# COMPACT_ATOMS: atom_id res chain seq x y z
N MET A 1 13.12 22.30 25.00
CA MET A 1 13.20 20.82 24.92
C MET A 1 11.84 20.13 24.86
N THR A 2 10.72 20.77 25.21
CA THR A 2 9.36 20.19 25.08
C THR A 2 8.80 20.29 23.66
N HIS A 3 8.95 21.45 22.99
CA HIS A 3 8.44 21.66 21.63
C HIS A 3 9.04 20.73 20.56
N GLU A 4 10.33 20.41 20.61
CA GLU A 4 10.95 19.49 19.62
C GLU A 4 10.38 18.06 19.72
N ARG A 5 9.97 17.62 20.91
CA ARG A 5 9.37 16.31 21.13
C ARG A 5 7.94 16.26 20.61
N GLU A 6 7.17 17.32 20.81
CA GLU A 6 5.81 17.46 20.27
C GLU A 6 5.81 17.41 18.73
N HIS A 7 6.75 18.13 18.09
CA HIS A 7 6.88 18.14 16.63
C HIS A 7 7.36 16.79 16.08
N ALA A 8 8.23 16.07 16.79
CA ALA A 8 8.64 14.72 16.41
C ALA A 8 7.48 13.72 16.51
N GLN A 9 6.66 13.83 17.57
CA GLN A 9 5.50 12.97 17.77
C GLN A 9 4.42 13.19 16.71
N VAL A 10 4.09 14.44 16.37
CA VAL A 10 3.12 14.75 15.30
C VAL A 10 3.56 14.18 13.95
N ARG A 11 4.86 14.33 13.61
CA ARG A 11 5.41 13.77 12.36
C ARG A 11 5.35 12.24 12.35
N GLN A 12 5.65 11.60 13.48
CA GLN A 12 5.58 10.15 13.60
C GLN A 12 4.14 9.65 13.46
N THR A 13 3.18 10.29 14.12
CA THR A 13 1.75 9.93 14.00
C THR A 13 1.27 10.05 12.56
N TRP A 14 1.55 11.18 11.90
CA TRP A 14 1.16 11.41 10.51
C TRP A 14 1.83 10.41 9.55
N PHE A 15 3.10 10.08 9.79
CA PHE A 15 3.81 9.06 9.01
C PHE A 15 3.15 7.68 9.15
N THR A 16 2.84 7.27 10.38
CA THR A 16 2.14 6.00 10.65
C THR A 16 0.74 5.98 10.01
N GLU A 17 -0.02 7.08 10.05
CA GLU A 17 -1.32 7.19 9.39
C GLU A 17 -1.22 7.04 7.86
N LEU A 18 -0.19 7.65 7.26
CA LEU A 18 0.08 7.50 5.83
C LEU A 18 0.38 6.04 5.47
N LEU A 19 1.25 5.37 6.24
CA LEU A 19 1.55 3.96 6.01
C LEU A 19 0.32 3.08 6.20
N ALA A 20 -0.51 3.35 7.22
CA ALA A 20 -1.71 2.57 7.48
C ALA A 20 -2.73 2.72 6.35
N THR A 21 -2.88 3.93 5.81
CA THR A 21 -3.72 4.20 4.64
C THR A 21 -3.22 3.43 3.43
N ALA A 22 -1.92 3.52 3.12
CA ALA A 22 -1.33 2.78 2.00
C ALA A 22 -1.46 1.26 2.17
N LEU A 23 -1.33 0.75 3.38
CA LEU A 23 -1.50 -0.67 3.70
C LEU A 23 -2.93 -1.14 3.42
N ASN A 24 -3.92 -0.35 3.83
CA ASN A 24 -5.32 -0.65 3.59
C ASN A 24 -5.67 -0.57 2.10
N ASP A 25 -5.17 0.43 1.39
CA ASP A 25 -5.34 0.57 -0.06
C ASP A 25 -4.79 -0.67 -0.79
N LEU A 26 -3.61 -1.16 -0.41
CA LEU A 26 -3.01 -2.38 -0.96
C LEU A 26 -3.81 -3.63 -0.63
N ALA A 27 -4.28 -3.77 0.61
CA ALA A 27 -5.13 -4.90 1.02
C ALA A 27 -6.48 -4.88 0.30
N HIS A 28 -7.04 -3.69 0.04
CA HIS A 28 -8.24 -3.53 -0.76
C HIS A 28 -7.99 -3.96 -2.22
N ALA A 29 -6.91 -3.48 -2.83
CA ALA A 29 -6.53 -3.87 -4.20
C ALA A 29 -6.36 -5.40 -4.31
N GLU A 30 -5.67 -6.04 -3.37
CA GLU A 30 -5.53 -7.50 -3.30
C GLU A 30 -6.90 -8.19 -3.32
N ARG A 31 -7.81 -7.82 -2.41
CA ARG A 31 -9.16 -8.42 -2.33
C ARG A 31 -9.96 -8.26 -3.62
N VAL A 32 -9.93 -7.08 -4.23
CA VAL A 32 -10.67 -6.80 -5.46
C VAL A 32 -10.09 -7.60 -6.63
N ILE A 33 -8.77 -7.64 -6.78
CA ILE A 33 -8.13 -8.38 -7.87
C ILE A 33 -8.39 -9.88 -7.75
N THR A 34 -8.29 -10.45 -6.54
CA THR A 34 -8.66 -11.85 -6.30
C THR A 34 -10.14 -12.10 -6.64
N ALA A 35 -11.03 -11.17 -6.31
CA ALA A 35 -12.44 -11.28 -6.66
C ALA A 35 -12.68 -11.22 -8.19
N PHE A 36 -11.92 -10.40 -8.92
CA PHE A 36 -11.98 -10.37 -10.39
C PHE A 36 -11.43 -11.65 -11.02
N ALA A 37 -10.31 -12.16 -10.50
CA ALA A 37 -9.73 -13.41 -10.96
C ALA A 37 -10.69 -14.60 -10.79
N ALA A 38 -11.47 -14.62 -9.70
CA ALA A 38 -12.44 -15.68 -9.43
C ALA A 38 -13.71 -15.62 -10.29
N GLN A 39 -14.06 -14.46 -10.86
CA GLN A 39 -15.28 -14.27 -11.66
C GLN A 39 -15.16 -14.74 -13.12
N GLN A 40 -13.94 -14.92 -13.62
CA GLN A 40 -13.68 -15.28 -15.02
C GLN A 40 -13.07 -16.69 -15.13
N PRO A 41 -13.45 -17.51 -16.13
CA PRO A 41 -12.90 -18.85 -16.32
C PRO A 41 -11.37 -18.87 -16.42
N ASP A 42 -10.80 -17.85 -17.07
CA ASP A 42 -9.35 -17.64 -17.22
C ASP A 42 -8.84 -16.47 -16.38
N GLY A 43 -9.59 -16.06 -15.34
CA GLY A 43 -9.30 -14.86 -14.56
C GLY A 43 -7.95 -14.91 -13.87
N TYR A 44 -7.50 -16.09 -13.42
CA TYR A 44 -6.14 -16.25 -12.89
C TYR A 44 -5.04 -15.98 -13.91
N ILE A 45 -5.28 -16.25 -15.20
CA ILE A 45 -4.31 -15.95 -16.27
C ILE A 45 -4.30 -14.45 -16.54
N ALA A 46 -5.47 -13.82 -16.59
CA ALA A 46 -5.60 -12.38 -16.87
C ALA A 46 -5.12 -11.49 -15.71
N TRP A 47 -5.37 -11.90 -14.46
CA TRP A 47 -5.15 -11.09 -13.27
C TRP A 47 -3.98 -11.56 -12.39
N GLY A 48 -3.39 -12.73 -12.67
CA GLY A 48 -2.40 -13.34 -11.77
C GLY A 48 -1.15 -12.49 -11.52
N MET A 49 -0.70 -11.72 -12.52
CA MET A 49 0.39 -10.76 -12.34
C MET A 49 -0.02 -9.62 -11.38
N ALA A 50 -1.22 -9.05 -11.58
CA ALA A 50 -1.73 -7.99 -10.71
C ALA A 50 -1.96 -8.52 -9.28
N GLU A 51 -2.50 -9.72 -9.12
CA GLU A 51 -2.70 -10.36 -7.81
C GLU A 51 -1.37 -10.58 -7.07
N GLY A 52 -0.36 -11.08 -7.79
CA GLY A 52 0.98 -11.27 -7.26
C GLY A 52 1.63 -9.96 -6.80
N GLU A 53 1.60 -8.92 -7.63
CA GLU A 53 2.20 -7.63 -7.30
C GLU A 53 1.46 -6.92 -6.16
N ALA A 54 0.12 -6.98 -6.10
CA ALA A 54 -0.66 -6.46 -4.98
C ALA A 54 -0.30 -7.17 -3.66
N THR A 55 -0.20 -8.50 -3.68
CA THR A 55 0.18 -9.31 -2.51
C THR A 55 1.59 -8.97 -2.03
N GLN A 56 2.55 -8.82 -2.96
CA GLN A 56 3.93 -8.49 -2.61
C GLN A 56 4.06 -7.07 -2.07
N ALA A 57 3.36 -6.10 -2.66
CA ALA A 57 3.31 -4.74 -2.15
C ALA A 57 2.76 -4.70 -0.71
N HIS A 58 1.64 -5.37 -0.47
CA HIS A 58 1.01 -5.45 0.84
C HIS A 58 1.95 -6.11 1.86
N ARG A 59 2.55 -7.27 1.53
CA ARG A 59 3.48 -7.97 2.42
C ARG A 59 4.74 -7.17 2.72
N ALA A 60 5.32 -6.49 1.73
CA ALA A 60 6.49 -5.64 1.93
C ALA A 60 6.18 -4.51 2.92
N LEU A 61 5.03 -3.84 2.75
CA LEU A 61 4.66 -2.73 3.63
C LEU A 61 4.40 -3.19 5.07
N ARG A 62 3.81 -4.37 5.29
CA ARG A 62 3.61 -4.95 6.63
C ARG A 62 4.90 -5.14 7.43
N GLN A 63 6.07 -5.15 6.78
CA GLN A 63 7.35 -5.29 7.47
C GLN A 63 7.82 -3.99 8.12
N ALA A 64 7.20 -2.85 7.79
CA ALA A 64 7.54 -1.54 8.36
C ALA A 64 7.32 -1.53 9.90
N PRO A 65 8.37 -1.31 10.72
CA PRO A 65 8.22 -1.20 12.16
C PRO A 65 7.16 -0.21 12.63
N SER A 66 7.01 0.92 11.90
CA SER A 66 6.03 1.96 12.23
C SER A 66 4.56 1.52 12.09
N LEU A 67 4.29 0.35 11.48
CA LEU A 67 2.96 -0.24 11.35
C LEU A 67 2.63 -1.32 12.39
N GLN A 68 3.62 -1.83 13.13
CA GLN A 68 3.40 -2.90 14.11
C GLN A 68 2.52 -2.46 15.29
N THR A 69 2.39 -1.15 15.50
CA THR A 69 1.58 -0.51 16.55
C THR A 69 0.26 0.06 16.04
N ALA A 70 0.01 0.06 14.73
CA ALA A 70 -1.19 0.64 14.14
C ALA A 70 -2.35 -0.37 14.16
N ALA A 71 -3.52 0.07 14.65
CA ALA A 71 -4.74 -0.72 14.52
C ALA A 71 -5.17 -0.79 13.04
N PRO A 72 -5.73 -1.92 12.58
CA PRO A 72 -6.30 -2.00 11.24
C PRO A 72 -7.44 -0.98 11.12
N ALA A 73 -7.41 -0.16 10.06
CA ALA A 73 -8.52 0.74 9.77
C ALA A 73 -9.47 0.04 8.79
N ASP A 74 -10.75 -0.07 9.17
CA ASP A 74 -11.80 -0.51 8.25
C ASP A 74 -12.06 0.60 7.23
N GLN A 75 -11.87 0.30 5.95
CA GLN A 75 -12.31 1.16 4.87
C GLN A 75 -13.40 0.47 4.06
N ASP A 76 -14.47 1.23 3.81
CA ASP A 76 -15.62 0.81 3.03
C ASP A 76 -15.23 0.44 1.59
N THR A 77 -15.75 -0.70 1.15
CA THR A 77 -15.59 -1.23 -0.20
C THR A 77 -16.37 -0.36 -1.18
N ALA A 78 -15.72 0.65 -1.75
CA ALA A 78 -16.24 1.34 -2.93
C ALA A 78 -16.21 0.39 -4.13
N ASP A 79 -17.16 0.59 -5.05
CA ASP A 79 -17.33 -0.15 -6.30
C ASP A 79 -16.02 -0.06 -7.12
N ALA A 80 -15.26 -1.14 -7.15
CA ALA A 80 -13.89 -1.12 -7.64
C ALA A 80 -13.85 -1.60 -9.09
N THR A 81 -13.46 -0.72 -10.00
CA THR A 81 -13.19 -1.04 -11.41
C THR A 81 -11.69 -1.24 -11.64
N ALA A 82 -11.32 -1.85 -12.77
CA ALA A 82 -9.91 -1.96 -13.18
C ALA A 82 -9.20 -0.60 -13.26
N ASP A 83 -9.89 0.42 -13.80
CA ASP A 83 -9.38 1.79 -13.89
C ASP A 83 -9.18 2.41 -12.49
N ALA A 84 -10.10 2.16 -11.57
CA ALA A 84 -9.97 2.63 -10.18
C ALA A 84 -8.76 1.98 -9.50
N LEU A 85 -8.51 0.69 -9.74
CA LEU A 85 -7.33 -0.02 -9.24
C LEU A 85 -6.03 0.52 -9.86
N PHE A 86 -6.04 0.84 -11.15
CA PHE A 86 -4.88 1.42 -11.84
C PHE A 86 -4.48 2.77 -11.22
N GLU A 87 -5.46 3.65 -11.00
CA GLU A 87 -5.23 4.94 -10.34
C GLU A 87 -4.83 4.78 -8.87
N LEU A 88 -5.46 3.85 -8.14
CA LEU A 88 -5.12 3.53 -6.75
C LEU A 88 -3.67 3.06 -6.64
N ALA A 89 -3.24 2.12 -7.48
CA ALA A 89 -1.86 1.63 -7.51
C ALA A 89 -0.85 2.74 -7.78
N GLY A 90 -1.18 3.66 -8.71
CA GLY A 90 -0.36 4.85 -8.98
C GLY A 90 -0.25 5.79 -7.77
N LYS A 91 -1.37 6.07 -7.10
CA LYS A 91 -1.42 6.92 -5.90
C LYS A 91 -0.65 6.32 -4.73
N VAL A 92 -0.81 5.02 -4.49
CA VAL A 92 -0.12 4.28 -3.44
C VAL A 92 1.39 4.28 -3.68
N SER A 93 1.83 3.96 -4.90
CA SER A 93 3.26 3.98 -5.26
C SER A 93 3.89 5.35 -5.00
N GLN A 94 3.27 6.44 -5.45
CA GLN A 94 3.77 7.80 -5.22
C GLN A 94 3.78 8.17 -3.73
N SER A 95 2.73 7.80 -2.99
CA SER A 95 2.63 8.08 -1.55
C SER A 95 3.73 7.36 -0.77
N LEU A 96 4.03 6.10 -1.12
CA LEU A 96 5.06 5.30 -0.48
C LEU A 96 6.48 5.80 -0.79
N VAL A 97 6.74 6.28 -2.01
CA VAL A 97 8.03 6.94 -2.32
C VAL A 97 8.22 8.17 -1.44
N ARG A 98 7.19 9.02 -1.30
CA ARG A 98 7.25 10.19 -0.40
C ARG A 98 7.41 9.79 1.06
N ALA A 99 6.73 8.73 1.49
CA ALA A 99 6.88 8.20 2.84
C ALA A 99 8.32 7.73 3.10
N ALA A 100 8.95 7.05 2.14
CA ALA A 100 10.35 6.62 2.25
C ALA A 100 11.33 7.78 2.43
N GLU A 101 11.04 8.96 1.89
CA GLU A 101 11.83 10.18 2.10
C GLU A 101 11.68 10.75 3.51
N LEU A 102 10.54 10.51 4.16
CA LEU A 102 10.21 10.99 5.50
C LEU A 102 10.53 9.98 6.60
N ALA A 103 10.76 8.72 6.23
CA ALA A 103 11.04 7.62 7.14
C ALA A 103 12.34 7.88 7.93
N SER A 104 12.21 7.91 9.25
CA SER A 104 13.37 8.03 10.16
C SER A 104 14.06 6.69 10.39
N HIS A 105 13.33 5.58 10.27
CA HIS A 105 13.87 4.23 10.41
C HIS A 105 14.28 3.64 9.05
N PRO A 106 15.48 3.04 8.91
CA PRO A 106 15.91 2.46 7.64
C PRO A 106 15.00 1.31 7.17
N ASP A 107 14.46 0.51 8.10
CA ASP A 107 13.55 -0.58 7.74
C ASP A 107 12.19 -0.06 7.24
N ASP A 108 11.66 1.03 7.81
CA ASP A 108 10.45 1.68 7.29
C ASP A 108 10.70 2.19 5.87
N LYS A 109 11.87 2.78 5.63
CA LYS A 109 12.27 3.26 4.30
C LYS A 109 12.34 2.11 3.29
N MET A 110 12.96 0.99 3.66
CA MET A 110 13.06 -0.19 2.79
C MET A 110 11.68 -0.77 2.48
N ALA A 111 10.84 -0.96 3.49
CA ALA A 111 9.49 -1.47 3.34
C ALA A 111 8.65 -0.58 2.40
N CYS A 112 8.74 0.75 2.56
CA CYS A 112 8.07 1.71 1.70
C CYS A 112 8.55 1.61 0.24
N LEU A 113 9.85 1.55 0.00
CA LEU A 113 10.41 1.48 -1.36
C LEU A 113 10.08 0.15 -2.05
N GLN A 114 10.15 -0.97 -1.33
CA GLN A 114 9.76 -2.28 -1.86
C GLN A 114 8.27 -2.32 -2.18
N ALA A 115 7.43 -1.82 -1.29
CA ALA A 115 5.99 -1.72 -1.54
C ALA A 115 5.67 -0.79 -2.71
N ALA A 116 6.38 0.34 -2.84
CA ALA A 116 6.22 1.27 -3.96
C ALA A 116 6.61 0.64 -5.31
N LEU A 117 7.67 -0.17 -5.35
CA LEU A 117 8.09 -0.92 -6.53
C LEU A 117 7.00 -1.87 -6.99
N HIS A 118 6.48 -2.69 -6.07
CA HIS A 118 5.41 -3.64 -6.37
C HIS A 118 4.10 -2.95 -6.74
N ALA A 119 3.74 -1.83 -6.08
CA ALA A 119 2.60 -1.02 -6.48
C ALA A 119 2.75 -0.41 -7.89
N GLY A 120 3.98 -0.05 -8.27
CA GLY A 120 4.30 0.40 -9.63
C GLY A 120 4.09 -0.71 -10.67
N ARG A 121 4.57 -1.93 -10.38
CA ARG A 121 4.36 -3.10 -11.25
C ARG A 121 2.91 -3.55 -11.30
N LEU A 122 2.19 -3.45 -10.19
CA LEU A 122 0.74 -3.66 -10.15
C LEU A 122 0.05 -2.74 -11.15
N ARG A 123 0.38 -1.44 -11.12
CA ARG A 123 -0.17 -0.48 -12.08
C ARG A 123 0.15 -0.86 -13.52
N GLU A 124 1.37 -1.32 -13.80
CA GLU A 124 1.74 -1.80 -15.14
C GLU A 124 0.95 -3.03 -15.57
N ALA A 125 0.67 -3.96 -14.65
CA ALA A 125 -0.12 -5.17 -14.90
C ALA A 125 -1.62 -4.91 -15.10
N LEU A 126 -2.13 -3.77 -14.63
CA LEU A 126 -3.53 -3.35 -14.77
C LEU A 126 -3.80 -2.54 -16.05
N ARG A 127 -2.77 -2.26 -16.86
CA ARG A 127 -2.85 -1.48 -18.10
C ARG A 127 -3.21 -2.34 -19.30
#